data_AF-A0A955TSK4-F1
#
_entry.id   AF-A0A955TSK4-F1
#
_cell.length_a   1.000
_cell.length_b   1.000
_cell.length_c   1.000
_cell.angle_alpha   90.00
_cell.angle_beta   90.00
_cell.angle_gamma   90.00
#
_symmetry.space_group_name_H-M   'P 1'
#
loop_
_entity.id
_entity.type
_entity.pdbx_description
1 polymer ?
#
loop_
_entity_poly.entity_id
_entity_poly.type
_entity_poly.pdbx_seq_one_letter_code
_entity_poly.pdbx_strand_id
1 'polypeptide(L)'
;MKRLKVGRFPQLNVGRLSRQGFLVPNTELDWGWNAPGMEQGNIQIRVQEGKIILRYLYGKAEILITEQVPIVSGEKRKWFQCPKCQRQAAILYGVNGRFHCRKCHGLVYPSQYPFHPDGYGRKLKTLRSSGSHPSKLEKNQLKATVY
;
A
#
# COMPACT_ATOMS: atom_id res chain seq x y z
N MET A 1 2.16 23.86 6.41
CA MET A 1 1.41 22.58 6.45
C MET A 1 2.35 21.39 6.43
N LYS A 2 2.20 20.44 7.36
CA LYS A 2 3.06 19.26 7.51
C LYS A 2 2.64 18.18 6.50
N ARG A 3 3.53 17.78 5.59
CA ARG A 3 3.26 16.72 4.60
C ARG A 3 3.31 15.34 5.27
N LEU A 4 2.28 14.51 5.05
CA LEU A 4 2.17 13.17 5.64
C LEU A 4 2.88 12.13 4.76
N LYS A 5 3.66 11.24 5.39
CA LYS A 5 4.44 10.19 4.71
C LYS A 5 3.59 8.91 4.56
N VAL A 6 3.65 8.26 3.38
CA VAL A 6 2.86 7.05 3.05
C VAL A 6 3.06 5.84 3.99
N GLY A 7 4.21 5.73 4.68
CA GLY A 7 4.53 4.58 5.54
C GLY A 7 3.74 4.49 6.86
N ARG A 8 2.92 5.50 7.15
CA ARG A 8 2.11 5.61 8.39
C ARG A 8 0.63 5.33 8.19
N PHE A 9 0.24 4.84 7.02
CA PHE A 9 -1.16 4.61 6.70
C PHE A 9 -1.38 3.20 6.16
N PRO A 10 -2.55 2.59 6.44
CA PRO A 10 -2.99 1.36 5.79
C PRO A 10 -2.83 1.43 4.27
N GLN A 11 -2.26 0.38 3.69
CA GLN A 11 -2.02 0.31 2.25
C GLN A 11 -2.74 -0.90 1.65
N LEU A 12 -3.55 -0.64 0.64
CA LEU A 12 -4.14 -1.67 -0.21
C LEU A 12 -3.42 -1.66 -1.55
N ASN A 13 -2.74 -2.76 -1.90
CA ASN A 13 -1.87 -2.85 -3.08
C ASN A 13 -2.38 -3.91 -4.06
N VAL A 14 -2.86 -3.47 -5.22
CA VAL A 14 -3.43 -4.35 -6.26
C VAL A 14 -2.43 -5.37 -6.77
N GLY A 15 -1.14 -5.01 -6.85
CA GLY A 15 -0.08 -5.91 -7.30
C GLY A 15 0.27 -6.97 -6.26
N ARG A 16 0.06 -6.70 -4.97
CA ARG A 16 0.21 -7.72 -3.93
C ARG A 16 -0.98 -8.69 -3.97
N LEU A 17 -2.21 -8.18 -4.03
CA LEU A 17 -3.41 -9.00 -4.21
C LEU A 17 -3.33 -9.89 -5.46
N SER A 18 -2.91 -9.31 -6.59
CA SER A 18 -2.81 -10.05 -7.86
C SER A 18 -1.76 -11.15 -7.80
N ARG A 19 -0.57 -10.88 -7.22
CA ARG A 19 0.50 -11.90 -7.11
C ARG A 19 0.16 -13.03 -6.16
N GLN A 20 -0.73 -12.77 -5.19
CA GLN A 20 -1.23 -13.78 -4.27
C GLN A 20 -2.47 -14.53 -4.81
N GLY A 21 -2.91 -14.23 -6.04
CA GLY A 21 -4.06 -14.90 -6.65
C GLY A 21 -5.42 -14.49 -6.09
N PHE A 22 -5.50 -13.42 -5.28
CA PHE A 22 -6.74 -13.03 -4.61
C PHE A 22 -7.73 -12.27 -5.49
N LEU A 23 -7.32 -11.79 -6.67
CA LEU A 23 -8.18 -11.02 -7.57
C LEU A 23 -8.96 -11.92 -8.54
N VAL A 24 -9.61 -12.95 -7.98
CA VAL A 24 -10.52 -13.88 -8.65
C VAL A 24 -11.95 -13.56 -8.17
N PRO A 25 -12.95 -13.43 -9.05
CA PRO A 25 -14.33 -13.19 -8.64
C PRO A 25 -14.83 -14.21 -7.60
N ASN A 26 -15.68 -13.75 -6.68
CA ASN A 26 -16.21 -14.52 -5.55
C ASN A 26 -15.17 -14.90 -4.47
N THR A 27 -13.98 -14.30 -4.49
CA THR A 27 -13.01 -14.40 -3.39
C THR A 27 -13.39 -13.45 -2.26
N GLU A 28 -13.38 -13.93 -1.03
CA GLU A 28 -13.46 -13.11 0.20
C GLU A 28 -12.19 -13.31 1.01
N LEU A 29 -11.59 -12.22 1.48
CA LEU A 29 -10.39 -12.28 2.30
C LEU A 29 -10.31 -11.11 3.28
N ASP A 30 -9.56 -11.33 4.34
CA ASP A 30 -9.19 -10.30 5.29
C ASP A 30 -7.83 -9.71 4.94
N TRP A 31 -7.75 -8.38 5.00
CA TRP A 31 -6.54 -7.64 4.70
C TRP A 31 -6.15 -6.74 5.87
N GLY A 32 -5.17 -7.20 6.63
CA GLY A 32 -4.60 -6.45 7.75
C GLY A 32 -3.30 -5.72 7.40
N TRP A 33 -2.95 -4.77 8.24
CA TRP A 33 -1.61 -4.18 8.29
C TRP A 33 -0.98 -4.44 9.66
N ASN A 34 0.30 -4.76 9.65
CA ASN A 34 1.14 -4.80 10.85
C ASN A 34 2.18 -3.71 10.69
N ALA A 35 1.92 -2.54 11.27
CA ALA A 35 2.87 -1.43 11.25
C ALA A 35 3.01 -0.84 12.67
N PRO A 36 4.25 -0.67 13.17
CA PRO A 36 4.47 -0.08 14.48
C PRO A 36 3.83 1.30 14.59
N GLY A 37 3.03 1.52 15.64
CA GLY A 37 2.34 2.79 15.89
C GLY A 37 1.07 3.03 15.08
N MET A 38 0.54 2.02 14.38
CA MET A 38 -0.84 2.01 13.88
C MET A 38 -1.69 1.05 14.72
N GLU A 39 -2.91 1.45 15.06
CA GLU A 39 -3.90 0.50 15.59
C GLU A 39 -4.06 -0.65 14.60
N GLN A 40 -4.06 -1.87 15.12
CA GLN A 40 -4.31 -3.06 14.33
C GLN A 40 -5.70 -2.93 13.73
N GLY A 41 -5.79 -2.96 12.41
CA GLY A 41 -7.04 -2.88 11.69
C GLY A 41 -7.09 -3.91 10.58
N ASN A 42 -8.31 -4.31 10.26
CA ASN A 42 -8.61 -5.29 9.24
C ASN A 42 -9.64 -4.69 8.29
N ILE A 43 -9.46 -4.89 7.00
CA ILE A 43 -10.51 -4.69 6.01
C ILE A 43 -10.89 -6.05 5.41
N GLN A 44 -12.19 -6.34 5.40
CA GLN A 44 -12.74 -7.43 4.63
C GLN A 44 -12.85 -6.99 3.17
N ILE A 45 -12.31 -7.81 2.27
CA ILE A 45 -12.32 -7.58 0.82
C ILE A 45 -13.19 -8.67 0.18
N ARG A 46 -14.20 -8.27 -0.57
CA ARG A 46 -14.93 -9.15 -1.49
C ARG A 46 -14.60 -8.79 -2.92
N VAL A 47 -14.13 -9.75 -3.69
CA VAL A 47 -13.79 -9.57 -5.10
C VAL A 47 -15.00 -9.90 -5.95
N GLN A 48 -15.41 -8.93 -6.76
CA GLN A 48 -16.45 -9.08 -7.77
C GLN A 48 -15.84 -8.90 -9.15
N GLU A 49 -16.62 -9.16 -10.19
CA GLU A 49 -16.17 -8.90 -11.55
C GLU A 49 -15.85 -7.40 -11.74
N GLY A 50 -14.61 -7.11 -12.15
CA GLY A 50 -14.14 -5.76 -12.41
C GLY A 50 -13.97 -4.83 -11.19
N LYS A 51 -14.17 -5.31 -9.94
CA LYS A 51 -14.06 -4.45 -8.75
C LYS A 51 -13.83 -5.25 -7.46
N ILE A 52 -13.48 -4.53 -6.41
CA ILE A 52 -13.51 -5.05 -5.04
C ILE A 52 -14.43 -4.21 -4.18
N ILE A 53 -15.04 -4.86 -3.20
CA ILE A 53 -15.84 -4.24 -2.16
C ILE A 53 -15.04 -4.33 -0.86
N LEU A 54 -14.75 -3.18 -0.27
CA LEU A 54 -14.08 -3.06 1.01
C LEU A 54 -15.13 -2.89 2.10
N ARG A 55 -15.03 -3.64 3.19
CA ARG A 55 -15.83 -3.45 4.41
C ARG A 55 -14.90 -3.36 5.61
N TYR A 56 -15.00 -2.26 6.36
CA TYR A 56 -14.11 -2.01 7.49
C TYR A 56 -14.73 -1.06 8.50
N LEU A 57 -14.28 -1.20 9.75
CA LEU A 57 -14.67 -0.30 10.83
C LEU A 57 -13.71 0.90 10.88
N TYR A 58 -14.25 2.06 11.20
CA TYR A 58 -13.51 3.30 11.39
C TYR A 58 -13.96 4.01 12.67
N GLY A 59 -13.04 4.77 13.28
CA GLY A 59 -13.20 5.26 14.64
C GLY A 59 -12.96 4.15 15.66
N LYS A 60 -13.44 4.32 16.89
CA LYS A 60 -13.44 3.26 17.93
C LYS A 60 -14.47 2.15 17.61
N ALA A 61 -14.41 1.62 16.39
CA ALA A 61 -15.31 0.64 15.83
C ALA A 61 -16.78 1.09 15.65
N GLU A 62 -17.05 2.39 15.69
CA GLU A 62 -18.42 2.94 15.70
C GLU A 62 -19.06 3.01 14.30
N ILE A 63 -18.24 3.10 13.25
CA ILE A 63 -18.72 3.35 11.89
C ILE A 63 -18.28 2.22 10.96
N LEU A 64 -19.25 1.47 10.43
CA LEU A 64 -19.04 0.50 9.36
C LEU A 64 -19.04 1.20 8.01
N ILE A 65 -17.92 1.11 7.29
CA ILE A 65 -17.74 1.70 5.97
C ILE A 65 -17.74 0.57 4.93
N THR A 66 -18.51 0.77 3.86
CA THR A 66 -18.48 -0.05 2.66
C THR A 66 -18.07 0.81 1.46
N GLU A 67 -17.03 0.42 0.73
CA GLU A 67 -16.47 1.19 -0.38
C GLU A 67 -16.23 0.28 -1.59
N GLN A 68 -16.71 0.69 -2.77
CA GLN A 68 -16.45 -0.03 -4.02
C GLN A 68 -15.23 0.57 -4.71
N VAL A 69 -14.29 -0.28 -5.11
CA VAL A 69 -13.07 0.12 -5.81
C VAL A 69 -12.98 -0.66 -7.12
N PRO A 70 -13.20 0.00 -8.27
CA PRO A 70 -13.02 -0.66 -9.56
C PRO A 70 -11.57 -1.12 -9.76
N ILE A 71 -11.41 -2.24 -10.45
CA ILE A 71 -10.13 -2.75 -10.91
C ILE A 71 -10.14 -2.70 -12.43
N VAL A 72 -9.14 -2.03 -12.99
CA VAL A 72 -8.90 -2.00 -14.43
C VAL A 72 -7.69 -2.86 -14.75
N SER A 73 -7.84 -3.71 -15.76
CA SER A 73 -6.78 -4.58 -16.25
C SER A 73 -6.09 -3.89 -17.43
N GLY A 74 -4.80 -3.60 -17.30
CA GLY A 74 -3.93 -3.35 -18.46
C GLY A 74 -3.24 -4.64 -18.90
N GLU A 75 -2.52 -4.59 -20.02
CA GLU A 75 -1.84 -5.76 -20.63
C GLU A 75 -0.94 -6.53 -19.65
N LYS A 76 -0.20 -5.81 -18.79
CA LYS A 76 0.80 -6.41 -17.89
C LYS A 76 0.45 -6.27 -16.41
N ARG A 77 -0.52 -5.42 -16.06
CA ARG A 77 -0.78 -5.07 -14.66
C ARG A 77 -2.22 -4.63 -14.43
N LYS A 78 -2.79 -5.08 -13.32
CA LYS A 78 -4.05 -4.57 -12.75
C LYS A 78 -3.80 -3.26 -11.99
N TRP A 79 -4.79 -2.36 -12.03
CA TRP A 79 -4.79 -1.09 -11.31
C TRP A 79 -6.10 -0.91 -10.57
N PHE A 80 -6.06 -0.24 -9.40
CA PHE A 80 -7.28 0.30 -8.83
C PHE A 80 -7.67 1.58 -9.55
N GLN A 81 -8.97 1.82 -9.68
CA GLN A 81 -9.49 3.14 -9.97
C GLN A 81 -9.80 3.85 -8.65
N CYS A 82 -9.15 4.99 -8.40
CA CYS A 82 -9.36 5.74 -7.17
C CYS A 82 -10.82 6.20 -7.05
N PRO A 83 -11.56 5.86 -5.97
CA PRO A 83 -12.97 6.26 -5.84
C PRO A 83 -13.21 7.77 -5.88
N LYS A 84 -12.24 8.58 -5.43
CA LYS A 84 -12.36 10.05 -5.40
C LYS A 84 -12.00 10.76 -6.71
N CYS A 85 -10.93 10.34 -7.40
CA CYS A 85 -10.45 11.06 -8.59
C CYS A 85 -10.45 10.23 -9.86
N GLN A 86 -10.92 8.98 -9.80
CA GLN A 86 -11.06 8.05 -10.91
C GLN A 86 -9.76 7.72 -11.67
N ARG A 87 -8.60 8.19 -11.19
CA ARG A 87 -7.30 7.86 -11.76
C ARG A 87 -6.85 6.46 -11.34
N GLN A 88 -6.08 5.83 -12.22
CA GLN A 88 -5.45 4.55 -11.95
C GLN A 88 -4.37 4.69 -10.87
N ALA A 89 -4.36 3.77 -9.90
CA ALA A 89 -3.41 3.72 -8.80
C ALA A 89 -3.07 2.27 -8.43
N ALA A 90 -1.78 1.98 -8.23
CA ALA A 90 -1.36 0.65 -7.76
C ALA A 90 -1.63 0.46 -6.26
N ILE A 91 -1.69 1.56 -5.51
CA ILE A 91 -1.88 1.56 -4.06
C ILE A 91 -2.95 2.60 -3.70
N LEU A 92 -3.92 2.18 -2.88
CA LEU A 92 -4.81 3.06 -2.15
C LEU A 92 -4.37 3.12 -0.69
N TYR A 93 -4.55 4.29 -0.08
CA TYR A 93 -4.19 4.57 1.30
C TYR A 93 -5.44 4.85 2.12
N GLY A 94 -5.59 4.15 3.24
CA GLY A 94 -6.62 4.41 4.22
C GLY A 94 -6.24 5.64 5.05
N VAL A 95 -6.91 6.77 4.81
CA VAL A 95 -6.74 8.00 5.60
C VAL A 95 -8.12 8.53 5.94
N ASN A 96 -8.35 8.84 7.22
CA ASN A 96 -9.64 9.32 7.74
C ASN A 96 -10.82 8.43 7.31
N GLY A 97 -10.64 7.11 7.34
CA GLY A 97 -11.69 6.14 7.04
C GLY A 97 -12.04 6.02 5.56
N ARG A 98 -11.18 6.46 4.62
CA ARG A 98 -11.40 6.31 3.18
C ARG A 98 -10.15 5.82 2.45
N PHE A 99 -10.31 4.89 1.51
CA PHE A 99 -9.22 4.40 0.67
C PHE A 99 -9.12 5.18 -0.64
N HIS A 100 -8.17 6.09 -0.71
CA HIS A 100 -7.93 6.90 -1.92
C HIS A 100 -6.45 6.89 -2.33
N CYS A 101 -6.19 7.35 -3.56
CA CYS A 101 -4.84 7.40 -4.09
C CYS A 101 -3.96 8.43 -3.33
N ARG A 102 -2.65 8.26 -3.46
CA ARG A 102 -1.63 9.14 -2.86
C ARG A 102 -1.90 10.63 -3.09
N LYS A 103 -2.31 10.99 -4.32
CA LYS A 103 -2.55 12.38 -4.73
C LYS A 103 -3.77 12.98 -4.02
N CYS A 104 -4.85 12.22 -3.90
CA CYS A 104 -6.08 12.65 -3.21
C CYS A 104 -5.87 12.96 -1.73
N HIS A 105 -4.93 12.23 -1.11
CA HIS A 105 -4.57 12.40 0.29
C HIS A 105 -3.34 13.30 0.50
N GLY A 106 -2.79 13.88 -0.57
CA GLY A 106 -1.62 14.76 -0.48
C GLY A 106 -0.37 14.08 0.11
N LEU A 107 -0.29 12.75 0.04
CA LEU A 107 0.79 11.99 0.67
C LEU A 107 2.09 12.13 -0.12
N VAL A 108 3.19 12.30 0.60
CA VAL A 108 4.53 12.26 0.01
C VAL A 108 5.19 10.93 0.30
N TYR A 109 6.02 10.47 -0.62
CA TYR A 109 6.92 9.35 -0.31
C TYR A 109 7.88 9.77 0.80
N PRO A 110 8.21 8.88 1.75
CA PRO A 110 9.42 9.07 2.53
C PRO A 110 10.58 9.21 1.54
N SER A 111 11.28 10.34 1.59
CA SER A 111 12.53 10.49 0.88
C SER A 111 13.51 9.45 1.43
N GLN A 112 14.15 8.68 0.54
CA GLN A 112 15.22 7.74 0.92
C GLN A 112 16.52 8.47 1.31
N TYR A 113 16.57 9.78 1.07
CA TYR A 113 17.62 10.67 1.52
C TYR A 113 17.06 11.64 2.58
N PRO A 114 17.75 11.85 3.72
CA PRO A 114 17.47 13.02 4.55
C PRO A 114 17.64 14.25 3.67
N PHE A 115 16.67 15.16 3.76
CA PHE A 115 16.73 16.48 3.17
C PHE A 115 17.93 17.21 3.79
N HIS A 116 19.06 17.24 3.08
CA HIS A 116 20.07 18.27 3.26
C HIS A 116 19.53 19.52 2.54
N PRO A 117 19.37 20.67 3.21
CA PRO A 117 18.87 21.91 2.60
C PRO A 117 19.81 22.53 1.54
N ASP A 118 20.85 21.82 1.14
CA ASP A 118 21.95 22.26 0.31
C ASP A 118 22.08 21.37 -0.94
N GLY A 119 21.27 21.69 -1.96
CA GLY A 119 21.65 21.54 -3.38
C GLY A 119 21.40 20.20 -4.08
N TYR A 120 20.51 20.22 -5.09
CA TYR A 120 20.54 19.26 -6.19
C TYR A 120 21.74 19.55 -7.10
N GLY A 121 22.59 18.55 -7.39
CA GLY A 121 23.38 18.55 -8.62
C GLY A 121 24.78 17.95 -8.55
N ARG A 122 24.88 16.71 -9.05
CA ARG A 122 26.05 16.06 -9.69
C ARG A 122 27.45 16.37 -9.13
N LYS A 123 28.13 15.32 -8.64
CA LYS A 123 29.52 15.07 -9.02
C LYS A 123 29.75 13.60 -9.34
N LEU A 124 30.17 13.38 -10.58
CA LEU A 124 30.79 12.14 -11.04
C LEU A 124 32.18 11.99 -10.39
N LYS A 125 32.57 10.71 -10.19
CA LYS A 125 33.92 10.16 -9.92
C LYS A 125 34.49 10.52 -8.54
N THR A 126 35.00 9.56 -7.77
CA THR A 126 36.18 8.76 -8.13
C THR A 126 36.21 7.43 -7.37
N LEU A 127 36.71 6.38 -8.04
CA LEU A 127 37.11 5.09 -7.45
C LEU A 127 38.20 5.29 -6.40
N ARG A 128 38.14 4.54 -5.28
CA ARG A 128 39.15 3.55 -4.85
C ARG A 128 38.81 2.94 -3.48
N SER A 129 38.83 1.59 -3.44
CA SER A 129 39.21 0.65 -2.35
C SER A 129 38.63 0.87 -0.94
N SER A 130 38.15 -0.10 -0.17
CA SER A 130 38.41 -1.55 -0.10
C SER A 130 37.58 -2.11 1.07
N GLY A 131 37.14 -3.36 1.00
CA GLY A 131 36.99 -4.20 2.20
C GLY A 131 35.57 -4.54 2.68
N SER A 132 35.32 -5.85 2.74
CA SER A 132 34.33 -6.58 3.56
C SER A 132 32.83 -6.50 3.21
N HIS A 133 32.37 -7.57 2.54
CA HIS A 133 31.05 -8.15 2.82
C HIS A 133 31.04 -8.74 4.24
N PRO A 134 29.90 -8.70 4.94
CA PRO A 134 29.44 -9.92 5.56
C PRO A 134 28.02 -10.29 5.14
N SER A 135 27.83 -11.60 5.09
CA SER A 135 26.67 -12.35 4.68
C SER A 135 25.61 -12.50 5.77
N LYS A 136 24.36 -12.66 5.31
CA LYS A 136 23.32 -13.61 5.78
C LYS A 136 22.37 -13.20 6.92
N LEU A 137 21.19 -13.84 6.84
CA LEU A 137 20.05 -13.94 7.77
C LEU A 137 18.96 -12.86 7.55
N GLU A 138 17.67 -13.16 7.39
CA GLU A 138 16.93 -14.41 7.52
C GLU A 138 15.61 -14.34 6.74
N LYS A 139 15.26 -15.45 6.07
CA LYS A 139 13.95 -15.67 5.48
C LYS A 139 13.00 -15.98 6.63
N ASN A 140 12.00 -15.14 6.88
CA ASN A 140 10.93 -15.53 7.79
C ASN A 140 9.64 -15.84 7.03
N GLN A 141 9.25 -17.10 7.17
CA GLN A 141 8.06 -17.74 6.63
C GLN A 141 6.83 -17.15 7.31
N LEU A 142 5.84 -16.74 6.52
CA LEU A 142 4.47 -16.62 7.01
C LEU A 142 3.72 -17.87 6.55
N LYS A 143 3.50 -18.76 7.51
CA LYS A 143 2.63 -19.92 7.42
C LYS A 143 1.20 -19.42 7.17
N ALA A 144 0.57 -19.92 6.12
CA ALA A 144 -0.87 -19.84 5.96
C ALA A 144 -1.47 -20.94 6.85
N THR A 145 -2.20 -20.54 7.90
CA THR A 145 -3.08 -21.45 8.62
C THR A 145 -4.44 -21.39 7.93
N VAL A 146 -4.80 -22.49 7.28
CA VAL A 146 -6.15 -22.77 6.81
C VAL A 146 -6.93 -23.23 8.05
N TYR A 147 -8.06 -22.59 8.34
CA TYR A 147 -9.12 -23.16 9.15
C TYR A 147 -10.19 -23.70 8.21
#